data_AF-A0A523H075-F1
#
_entry.id   AF-A0A523H075-F1
#
_cell.length_a   1.000
_cell.length_b   1.000
_cell.length_c   1.000
_cell.angle_alpha   90.00
_cell.angle_beta   90.00
_cell.angle_gamma   90.00
#
_symmetry.space_group_name_H-M   'P 1'
#
loop_
_entity.id
_entity.type
_entity.pdbx_description
1 polymer ?
#
loop_
_entity_poly.entity_id
_entity_poly.type
_entity_poly.pdbx_seq_one_letter_code
_entity_poly.pdbx_strand_id
1 'polypeptide(L)'
;MICQLLQLKKNTSLKIAIMKYAAIIFFLFISVVNYGQRPSAKNNGKFFDKNGNRMLYGGESNQHFTINNLDLKEEQFHYGLGRELFPALLEPDFETVTDADWKDEDRFLLAYKGDDIKAYSVRDLTRHEVVNDVIDGEPIFAAYCILADLGAIYKRTYSDKVFTFALSGYTYFDPKIWDGLDGFILWDRETESLWWPLIDKAVSGDLKGVRLQKLEDIYWEDTTWKVIKEKYPNAQVLISGQNFERPIRWKSYKDVSDIVKKYGND
;
A
#
# COMPACT_ATOMS: atom_id res chain seq x y z
N MET A 1 -6.34 -65.43 16.13
CA MET A 1 -6.81 -64.03 16.23
C MET A 1 -5.72 -62.98 15.89
N ILE A 2 -4.65 -63.35 15.17
CA ILE A 2 -3.56 -62.42 14.78
C ILE A 2 -3.51 -62.18 13.26
N CYS A 3 -4.06 -63.08 12.44
CA CYS A 3 -4.08 -62.94 10.97
C CYS A 3 -5.12 -61.93 10.42
N GLN A 4 -6.22 -61.65 11.12
CA GLN A 4 -7.23 -60.67 10.66
C GLN A 4 -6.82 -59.20 10.89
N LEU A 5 -6.00 -58.92 11.90
CA LEU A 5 -5.50 -57.56 12.19
C LEU A 5 -4.39 -57.09 11.22
N LEU A 6 -3.64 -58.02 10.62
CA LEU A 6 -2.59 -57.73 9.64
C LEU A 6 -3.14 -57.40 8.23
N GLN A 7 -4.28 -58.00 7.86
CA GLN A 7 -4.97 -57.72 6.58
C GLN A 7 -5.65 -56.34 6.58
N LEU A 8 -6.25 -55.93 7.70
CA LEU A 8 -6.86 -54.60 7.86
C LEU A 8 -5.83 -53.47 7.78
N LYS A 9 -4.64 -53.61 8.42
CA LYS A 9 -3.57 -52.60 8.38
C LYS A 9 -2.93 -52.42 6.99
N LYS A 10 -2.75 -53.49 6.21
CA LYS A 10 -2.20 -53.41 4.84
C LYS A 10 -3.16 -52.70 3.88
N ASN A 11 -4.47 -52.89 4.05
CA ASN A 11 -5.47 -52.27 3.18
C ASN A 11 -5.65 -50.76 3.48
N THR A 12 -5.41 -50.33 4.72
CA THR A 12 -5.35 -48.89 5.06
C THR A 12 -4.07 -48.24 4.56
N SER A 13 -2.90 -48.89 4.69
CA SER A 13 -1.64 -48.30 4.24
C SER A 13 -1.55 -48.15 2.72
N LEU A 14 -2.14 -49.09 1.97
CA LEU A 14 -2.20 -49.02 0.50
C LEU A 14 -3.17 -47.93 0.03
N LYS A 15 -4.32 -47.75 0.68
CA LYS A 15 -5.25 -46.64 0.40
C LYS A 15 -4.63 -45.26 0.72
N ILE A 16 -3.90 -45.15 1.82
CA ILE A 16 -3.18 -43.92 2.20
C ILE A 16 -2.03 -43.63 1.23
N ALA A 17 -1.31 -44.66 0.76
CA ALA A 17 -0.27 -44.49 -0.25
C ALA A 17 -0.85 -44.03 -1.60
N ILE A 18 -1.95 -44.63 -2.08
CA ILE A 18 -2.60 -44.24 -3.34
C ILE A 18 -3.20 -42.82 -3.24
N MET A 19 -3.76 -42.42 -2.09
CA MET A 19 -4.21 -41.03 -1.85
C MET A 19 -3.03 -40.04 -1.82
N LYS A 20 -1.88 -40.41 -1.24
CA LYS A 20 -0.69 -39.56 -1.23
C LYS A 20 -0.10 -39.39 -2.64
N TYR A 21 -0.07 -40.45 -3.45
CA TYR A 21 0.40 -40.35 -4.84
C TYR A 21 -0.59 -39.61 -5.75
N ALA A 22 -1.91 -39.74 -5.53
CA ALA A 22 -2.91 -38.93 -6.24
C ALA A 22 -2.81 -37.44 -5.87
N ALA A 23 -2.53 -37.10 -4.60
CA ALA A 23 -2.29 -35.73 -4.18
C ALA A 23 -0.95 -35.18 -4.72
N ILE A 24 0.09 -36.00 -4.83
CA ILE A 24 1.38 -35.62 -5.42
C ILE A 24 1.28 -35.41 -6.93
N ILE A 25 0.46 -36.20 -7.64
CA ILE A 25 0.18 -35.99 -9.08
C ILE A 25 -0.75 -34.77 -9.29
N PHE A 26 -1.64 -34.48 -8.35
CA PHE A 26 -2.42 -33.22 -8.35
C PHE A 26 -1.52 -32.00 -8.07
N PHE A 27 -0.46 -32.16 -7.26
CA PHE A 27 0.54 -31.11 -7.01
C PHE A 27 1.59 -30.98 -8.12
N LEU A 28 1.88 -32.04 -8.87
CA LEU A 28 2.83 -32.02 -10.00
C LEU A 28 2.19 -31.59 -11.33
N PHE A 29 0.87 -31.32 -11.37
CA PHE A 29 0.17 -30.67 -12.49
C PHE A 29 -0.15 -29.19 -12.23
N ILE A 30 0.31 -28.62 -11.11
CA ILE A 30 0.26 -27.17 -10.83
C ILE A 30 1.64 -26.51 -11.09
N SER A 31 2.60 -27.25 -11.65
CA SER A 31 3.89 -26.72 -12.10
C SER A 31 3.88 -26.20 -13.55
N VAL A 32 2.72 -25.67 -13.97
CA VAL A 32 2.70 -24.52 -14.86
C VAL A 32 2.03 -23.42 -14.06
N VAL A 33 2.82 -22.68 -13.29
CA VAL A 33 2.43 -21.34 -12.91
C VAL A 33 2.29 -20.61 -14.24
N ASN A 34 1.08 -20.61 -14.77
CA ASN A 34 0.63 -19.55 -15.65
C ASN A 34 1.00 -18.30 -14.85
N TYR A 35 1.95 -17.51 -15.34
CA TYR A 35 2.07 -16.12 -14.91
C TYR A 35 0.74 -15.49 -15.29
N GLY A 36 -0.25 -15.69 -14.43
CA GLY A 36 -1.63 -15.31 -14.66
C GLY A 36 -1.57 -13.84 -15.00
N GLN A 37 -2.10 -13.49 -16.17
CA GLN A 37 -2.10 -12.09 -16.59
C GLN A 37 -2.63 -11.25 -15.43
N ARG A 38 -1.88 -10.21 -15.07
CA ARG A 38 -2.26 -9.28 -14.01
C ARG A 38 -3.71 -8.83 -14.25
N PRO A 39 -4.54 -8.73 -13.19
CA PRO A 39 -5.96 -8.49 -13.37
C PRO A 39 -6.18 -7.12 -14.01
N SER A 40 -6.58 -7.08 -15.28
CA SER A 40 -6.75 -5.84 -16.03
C SER A 40 -7.95 -5.04 -15.52
N ALA A 41 -7.70 -3.85 -14.98
CA ALA A 41 -8.77 -2.95 -14.54
C ALA A 41 -9.66 -2.51 -15.73
N LYS A 42 -9.03 -2.20 -16.87
CA LYS A 42 -9.74 -1.81 -18.10
C LYS A 42 -10.69 -2.88 -18.59
N ASN A 43 -10.21 -4.12 -18.74
CA ASN A 43 -11.05 -5.23 -19.25
C ASN A 43 -12.15 -5.62 -18.25
N ASN A 44 -11.96 -5.32 -16.96
CA ASN A 44 -12.94 -5.53 -15.90
C ASN A 44 -13.93 -4.36 -15.75
N GLY A 45 -14.01 -3.44 -16.72
CA GLY A 45 -15.00 -2.36 -16.75
C GLY A 45 -14.78 -1.28 -15.68
N LYS A 46 -13.56 -1.16 -15.14
CA LYS A 46 -13.24 -0.19 -14.09
C LYS A 46 -13.10 1.24 -14.61
N PHE A 47 -12.97 1.40 -15.92
CA PHE A 47 -12.97 2.69 -16.60
C PHE A 47 -14.26 2.83 -17.41
N PHE A 48 -14.96 3.94 -17.26
CA PHE A 48 -16.26 4.18 -17.91
C PHE A 48 -16.54 5.67 -18.02
N ASP A 49 -17.49 6.04 -18.87
CA ASP A 49 -17.92 7.43 -19.05
C ASP A 49 -19.22 7.69 -18.29
N LYS A 50 -19.29 8.82 -17.58
CA LYS A 50 -20.50 9.24 -16.86
C LYS A 50 -20.63 10.76 -16.88
N ASN A 51 -21.76 11.27 -17.34
CA ASN A 51 -22.07 12.70 -17.40
C ASN A 51 -20.98 13.53 -18.13
N GLY A 52 -20.41 12.98 -19.21
CA GLY A 52 -19.35 13.65 -19.99
C GLY A 52 -17.95 13.58 -19.39
N ASN A 53 -17.77 12.89 -18.25
CA ASN A 53 -16.47 12.68 -17.62
C ASN A 53 -15.98 11.24 -17.81
N ARG A 54 -14.67 11.09 -17.96
CA ARG A 54 -13.98 9.81 -17.84
C ARG A 54 -13.82 9.46 -16.37
N MET A 55 -14.32 8.29 -15.97
CA MET A 55 -14.38 7.85 -14.58
C MET A 55 -13.52 6.63 -14.34
N LEU A 56 -12.96 6.54 -13.13
CA LEU A 56 -12.34 5.34 -12.58
C LEU A 56 -13.15 4.85 -11.39
N TYR A 57 -13.55 3.58 -11.42
CA TYR A 57 -14.35 2.94 -10.38
C TYR A 57 -13.68 3.09 -9.01
N GLY A 58 -14.42 3.59 -8.03
CA GLY A 58 -13.91 3.87 -6.68
C GLY A 58 -14.58 3.05 -5.58
N GLY A 59 -15.26 1.95 -5.93
CA GLY A 59 -16.01 1.11 -4.99
C GLY A 59 -17.53 1.25 -5.12
N GLU A 60 -18.25 0.44 -4.34
CA GLU A 60 -19.71 0.34 -4.32
C GLU A 60 -20.41 1.61 -3.78
N SER A 61 -19.69 2.50 -3.11
CA SER A 61 -20.23 3.75 -2.55
C SER A 61 -20.55 4.83 -3.61
N ASN A 62 -20.39 4.53 -4.90
CA ASN A 62 -20.48 5.47 -6.03
C ASN A 62 -19.49 6.66 -5.97
N GLN A 63 -18.50 6.63 -5.08
CA GLN A 63 -17.40 7.60 -5.00
C GLN A 63 -16.32 7.27 -6.03
N HIS A 64 -16.63 7.45 -7.30
CA HIS A 64 -15.69 7.22 -8.41
C HIS A 64 -14.74 8.40 -8.60
N PHE A 65 -13.53 8.15 -9.11
CA PHE A 65 -12.60 9.23 -9.44
C PHE A 65 -12.92 9.80 -10.82
N THR A 66 -12.88 11.13 -10.95
CA THR A 66 -12.90 11.79 -12.25
C THR A 66 -11.48 11.87 -12.78
N ILE A 67 -11.20 11.27 -13.93
CA ILE A 67 -9.84 11.08 -14.46
C ILE A 67 -9.67 11.65 -15.88
N ASN A 68 -10.38 12.75 -16.18
CA ASN A 68 -10.38 13.41 -17.50
C ASN A 68 -8.98 13.77 -18.01
N ASN A 69 -8.02 13.96 -17.10
CA ASN A 69 -6.66 14.39 -17.39
C ASN A 69 -5.62 13.33 -17.00
N LEU A 70 -5.96 12.05 -16.97
CA LEU A 70 -5.03 10.97 -16.61
C LEU A 70 -3.78 10.92 -17.52
N ASP A 71 -2.58 10.89 -16.91
CA ASP A 71 -1.27 10.78 -17.59
C ASP A 71 -0.78 9.34 -17.78
N LEU A 72 -1.55 8.37 -17.29
CA LEU A 72 -1.22 6.95 -17.33
C LEU A 72 -2.12 6.21 -18.33
N LYS A 73 -1.64 5.08 -18.84
CA LYS A 73 -2.41 4.29 -19.81
C LYS A 73 -3.36 3.35 -19.09
N GLU A 74 -4.64 3.39 -19.43
CA GLU A 74 -5.66 2.56 -18.77
C GLU A 74 -5.37 1.05 -18.84
N GLU A 75 -4.70 0.59 -19.91
CA GLU A 75 -4.33 -0.82 -20.11
C GLU A 75 -3.35 -1.35 -19.06
N GLN A 76 -2.62 -0.43 -18.42
CA GLN A 76 -1.55 -0.74 -17.45
C GLN A 76 -2.03 -0.69 -15.99
N PHE A 77 -3.29 -0.32 -15.76
CA PHE A 77 -3.92 -0.40 -14.45
C PHE A 77 -4.38 -1.83 -14.13
N HIS A 78 -4.12 -2.24 -12.90
CA HIS A 78 -4.59 -3.51 -12.37
C HIS A 78 -5.53 -3.34 -11.18
N TYR A 79 -6.31 -4.40 -10.92
CA TYR A 79 -7.27 -4.50 -9.83
C TYR A 79 -8.48 -3.53 -9.98
N GLY A 80 -8.66 -2.60 -9.04
CA GLY A 80 -9.89 -1.82 -8.88
C GLY A 80 -10.76 -2.33 -7.73
N LEU A 81 -10.12 -2.46 -6.58
CA LEU A 81 -10.70 -2.92 -5.30
C LEU A 81 -11.63 -1.88 -4.65
N GLY A 82 -11.60 -0.65 -5.16
CA GLY A 82 -12.32 0.48 -4.59
C GLY A 82 -11.48 1.29 -3.61
N ARG A 83 -11.93 2.51 -3.32
CA ARG A 83 -11.23 3.46 -2.46
C ARG A 83 -11.02 2.89 -1.06
N GLU A 84 -9.76 2.81 -0.64
CA GLU A 84 -9.33 2.45 0.72
C GLU A 84 -9.91 1.10 1.22
N LEU A 85 -9.93 0.06 0.37
CA LEU A 85 -10.24 -1.30 0.82
C LEU A 85 -9.30 -1.74 1.96
N PHE A 86 -8.04 -1.32 1.87
CA PHE A 86 -7.12 -1.27 3.00
C PHE A 86 -7.19 0.15 3.56
N PRO A 87 -7.80 0.34 4.76
CA PRO A 87 -7.98 1.67 5.30
C PRO A 87 -6.65 2.31 5.64
N ALA A 88 -6.42 3.53 5.14
CA ALA A 88 -5.31 4.34 5.59
C ALA A 88 -5.45 4.60 7.10
N LEU A 89 -4.38 4.39 7.84
CA LEU A 89 -4.38 4.68 9.27
C LEU A 89 -4.24 6.19 9.45
N LEU A 90 -5.17 6.77 10.19
CA LEU A 90 -5.13 8.16 10.64
C LEU A 90 -5.04 8.15 12.16
N GLU A 91 -4.48 9.20 12.72
CA GLU A 91 -4.33 9.36 14.17
C GLU A 91 -3.65 8.13 14.81
N PRO A 92 -2.46 7.72 14.32
CA PRO A 92 -1.79 6.52 14.81
C PRO A 92 -1.39 6.64 16.28
N ASP A 93 -1.68 5.60 17.04
CA ASP A 93 -1.18 5.41 18.40
C ASP A 93 0.17 4.68 18.40
N PHE A 94 1.00 5.01 19.39
CA PHE A 94 2.34 4.45 19.53
C PHE A 94 2.59 3.92 20.94
N GLU A 95 3.40 2.87 21.01
CA GLU A 95 3.95 2.30 22.24
C GLU A 95 5.45 2.57 22.35
N THR A 96 6.05 2.29 23.51
CA THR A 96 7.49 2.46 23.70
C THR A 96 8.27 1.30 23.11
N VAL A 97 9.57 1.49 22.85
CA VAL A 97 10.47 0.37 22.50
C VAL A 97 10.49 -0.74 23.56
N THR A 98 10.24 -0.41 24.82
CA THR A 98 10.24 -1.38 25.92
C THR A 98 8.98 -2.24 25.94
N ASP A 99 7.84 -1.68 25.54
CA ASP A 99 6.56 -2.39 25.51
C ASP A 99 6.38 -3.22 24.23
N ALA A 100 7.03 -2.80 23.14
CA ALA A 100 6.94 -3.44 21.84
C ALA A 100 7.69 -4.79 21.79
N ASP A 101 7.04 -5.84 21.30
CA ASP A 101 7.60 -7.19 21.15
C ASP A 101 7.73 -7.60 19.68
N TRP A 102 8.91 -7.30 19.12
CA TRP A 102 9.27 -7.63 17.73
C TRP A 102 10.55 -8.47 17.67
N LYS A 103 10.74 -9.19 16.58
CA LYS A 103 11.96 -9.96 16.31
C LYS A 103 13.04 -9.06 15.74
N ASP A 104 14.29 -9.35 16.03
CA ASP A 104 15.45 -8.55 15.62
C ASP A 104 15.51 -8.27 14.11
N GLU A 105 15.07 -9.22 13.31
CA GLU A 105 15.01 -9.17 11.85
C GLU A 105 13.78 -8.47 11.28
N ASP A 106 12.77 -8.13 12.10
CA ASP A 106 11.57 -7.45 11.61
C ASP A 106 11.96 -6.07 11.05
N ARG A 107 11.46 -5.75 9.85
CA ARG A 107 11.81 -4.56 9.07
C ARG A 107 10.88 -3.39 9.42
N PHE A 108 11.44 -2.19 9.47
CA PHE A 108 10.76 -0.96 9.84
C PHE A 108 11.16 0.20 8.93
N LEU A 109 10.21 1.09 8.68
CA LEU A 109 10.53 2.46 8.31
C LEU A 109 10.66 3.27 9.60
N LEU A 110 11.79 3.93 9.81
CA LEU A 110 12.04 4.78 10.96
C LEU A 110 12.11 6.23 10.51
N ALA A 111 11.28 7.10 11.08
CA ALA A 111 11.35 8.56 10.89
C ALA A 111 11.93 9.21 12.14
N TYR A 112 12.74 10.25 11.98
CA TYR A 112 13.28 11.02 13.09
C TYR A 112 13.43 12.49 12.71
N LYS A 113 12.89 13.38 13.55
CA LYS A 113 13.01 14.84 13.41
C LYS A 113 12.83 15.46 14.80
N GLY A 114 13.68 16.42 15.15
CA GLY A 114 13.69 16.97 16.51
C GLY A 114 13.91 15.87 17.55
N ASP A 115 13.06 15.84 18.58
CA ASP A 115 13.05 14.80 19.62
C ASP A 115 12.13 13.61 19.27
N ASP A 116 11.35 13.71 18.19
CA ASP A 116 10.40 12.68 17.78
C ASP A 116 11.10 11.63 16.91
N ILE A 117 10.95 10.36 17.30
CA ILE A 117 11.42 9.20 16.54
C ILE A 117 10.28 8.21 16.45
N LYS A 118 9.84 7.87 15.24
CA LYS A 118 8.66 7.03 15.01
C LYS A 118 8.99 5.85 14.11
N ALA A 119 8.68 4.65 14.58
CA ALA A 119 8.95 3.38 13.92
C ALA A 119 7.65 2.75 13.41
N TYR A 120 7.59 2.52 12.10
CA TYR A 120 6.47 1.89 11.41
C TYR A 120 6.90 0.52 10.92
N SER A 121 6.35 -0.55 11.48
CA SER A 121 6.70 -1.90 11.03
C SER A 121 6.24 -2.11 9.58
N VAL A 122 7.06 -2.75 8.77
CA VAL A 122 6.66 -3.15 7.40
C VAL A 122 5.47 -4.12 7.45
N ARG A 123 5.33 -4.90 8.52
CA ARG A 123 4.18 -5.78 8.77
C ARG A 123 2.88 -4.98 8.87
N ASP A 124 2.85 -3.92 9.68
CA ASP A 124 1.66 -3.08 9.86
C ASP A 124 1.42 -2.19 8.64
N LEU A 125 2.48 -1.69 8.01
CA LEU A 125 2.38 -0.96 6.75
C LEU A 125 1.89 -1.86 5.61
N THR A 126 2.13 -3.18 5.61
CA THR A 126 1.53 -4.08 4.60
C THR A 126 0.01 -4.18 4.75
N ARG A 127 -0.52 -3.91 5.95
CA ARG A 127 -1.98 -3.94 6.21
C ARG A 127 -2.66 -2.61 5.87
N HIS A 128 -2.02 -1.49 6.16
CA HIS A 128 -2.59 -0.15 5.93
C HIS A 128 -2.14 0.48 4.60
N GLU A 129 -0.96 0.11 4.12
CA GLU A 129 -0.14 0.68 3.04
C GLU A 129 0.17 2.18 3.15
N VAL A 130 -0.64 2.95 3.90
CA VAL A 130 -0.46 4.36 4.22
C VAL A 130 -0.82 4.63 5.68
N VAL A 131 0.09 5.27 6.42
CA VAL A 131 -0.13 5.80 7.76
C VAL A 131 0.09 7.31 7.71
N ASN A 132 -0.96 8.11 7.93
CA ASN A 132 -0.85 9.57 8.00
C ASN A 132 -0.55 9.98 9.43
N ASP A 133 0.56 10.69 9.63
CA ASP A 133 1.09 11.05 10.95
C ASP A 133 1.66 12.48 10.97
N VAL A 134 2.29 12.85 12.08
CA VAL A 134 3.01 14.09 12.35
C VAL A 134 4.29 13.76 13.10
N ILE A 135 5.43 14.30 12.66
CA ILE A 135 6.72 14.18 13.36
C ILE A 135 7.32 15.57 13.58
N ASP A 136 7.57 15.96 14.84
CA ASP A 136 8.07 17.29 15.21
C ASP A 136 7.26 18.42 14.55
N GLY A 137 5.93 18.30 14.63
CA GLY A 137 4.98 19.23 14.00
C GLY A 137 4.89 19.15 12.47
N GLU A 138 5.71 18.36 11.77
CA GLU A 138 5.65 18.16 10.33
C GLU A 138 4.64 17.07 9.96
N PRO A 139 3.56 17.39 9.21
CA PRO A 139 2.68 16.39 8.65
C PRO A 139 3.41 15.48 7.66
N ILE A 140 3.40 14.18 7.96
CA ILE A 140 3.99 13.14 7.10
C ILE A 140 3.00 12.02 6.80
N PHE A 141 3.30 11.20 5.80
CA PHE A 141 2.75 9.85 5.72
C PHE A 141 3.86 8.84 5.42
N ALA A 142 3.83 7.72 6.15
CA ALA A 142 4.64 6.55 5.85
C ALA A 142 3.87 5.64 4.89
N ALA A 143 4.53 5.14 3.86
CA ALA A 143 3.92 4.26 2.87
C ALA A 143 4.82 3.06 2.56
N TYR A 144 4.18 1.90 2.39
CA TYR A 144 4.85 0.69 1.92
C TYR A 144 4.00 -0.03 0.87
N CYS A 145 4.59 -0.30 -0.29
CA CYS A 145 3.99 -1.11 -1.34
C CYS A 145 4.72 -2.44 -1.46
N ILE A 146 4.07 -3.53 -1.03
CA ILE A 146 4.66 -4.88 -1.06
C ILE A 146 5.02 -5.36 -2.47
N LEU A 147 4.30 -4.93 -3.50
CA LEU A 147 4.51 -5.38 -4.89
C LEU A 147 5.75 -4.76 -5.54
N ALA A 148 6.14 -3.56 -5.10
CA ALA A 148 7.32 -2.84 -5.59
C ALA A 148 8.48 -2.84 -4.58
N ASP A 149 8.28 -3.43 -3.39
CA ASP A 149 9.13 -3.27 -2.21
C ASP A 149 9.52 -1.80 -1.94
N LEU A 150 8.57 -0.88 -2.19
CA LEU A 150 8.77 0.55 -2.03
C LEU A 150 8.35 0.96 -0.62
N GLY A 151 9.32 1.27 0.23
CA GLY A 151 9.12 1.97 1.50
C GLY A 151 9.57 3.41 1.38
N ALA A 152 8.74 4.36 1.81
CA ALA A 152 9.09 5.77 1.81
C ALA A 152 8.26 6.57 2.83
N ILE A 153 8.83 7.69 3.26
CA ILE A 153 8.14 8.68 4.10
C ILE A 153 8.07 9.98 3.32
N TYR A 154 6.89 10.58 3.27
CA TYR A 154 6.61 11.78 2.50
C TYR A 154 6.05 12.86 3.40
N LYS A 155 6.41 14.12 3.14
CA LYS A 155 5.69 15.29 3.66
C LYS A 155 4.33 15.35 2.97
N ARG A 156 3.28 15.67 3.72
CA ARG A 156 1.91 15.89 3.20
C ARG A 156 1.47 17.35 3.27
N THR A 157 2.43 18.26 3.39
CA THR A 157 2.22 19.70 3.39
C THR A 157 2.64 20.29 2.04
N TYR A 158 1.74 21.04 1.42
CA TYR A 158 2.03 21.83 0.23
C TYR A 158 1.57 23.26 0.47
N SER A 159 2.52 24.19 0.55
CA SER A 159 2.28 25.56 1.01
C SER A 159 1.60 25.59 2.39
N ASP A 160 0.40 26.16 2.51
CA ASP A 160 -0.38 26.27 3.75
C ASP A 160 -1.36 25.11 3.95
N LYS A 161 -1.32 24.09 3.08
CA LYS A 161 -2.32 23.02 3.04
C LYS A 161 -1.72 21.69 3.42
N VAL A 162 -2.46 20.97 4.25
CA VAL A 162 -2.15 19.60 4.66
C VAL A 162 -3.13 18.66 3.98
N PHE A 163 -2.61 17.58 3.43
CA PHE A 163 -3.37 16.57 2.69
C PHE A 163 -3.43 15.25 3.46
N THR A 164 -4.41 14.44 3.11
CA THR A 164 -4.60 13.08 3.61
C THR A 164 -4.46 12.11 2.46
N PHE A 165 -3.45 11.24 2.52
CA PHE A 165 -3.19 10.24 1.49
C PHE A 165 -3.81 8.90 1.85
N ALA A 166 -4.29 8.17 0.85
CA ALA A 166 -4.82 6.83 1.02
C ALA A 166 -4.73 6.02 -0.28
N LEU A 167 -5.11 4.74 -0.25
CA LEU A 167 -5.10 3.87 -1.43
C LEU A 167 -6.32 4.08 -2.34
N SER A 168 -6.07 4.12 -3.65
CA SER A 168 -7.15 4.15 -4.65
C SER A 168 -7.84 2.80 -4.86
N GLY A 169 -7.17 1.70 -4.47
CA GLY A 169 -7.57 0.33 -4.80
C GLY A 169 -7.04 -0.19 -6.14
N TYR A 170 -6.14 0.57 -6.78
CA TYR A 170 -5.47 0.19 -8.02
C TYR A 170 -3.96 0.06 -7.81
N THR A 171 -3.36 -0.75 -8.67
CA THR A 171 -1.92 -0.72 -8.92
C THR A 171 -1.69 -0.37 -10.39
N TYR A 172 -0.49 0.11 -10.68
CA TYR A 172 -0.07 0.46 -12.02
C TYR A 172 1.33 -0.09 -12.28
N PHE A 173 1.52 -0.53 -13.52
CA PHE A 173 2.76 -1.09 -14.01
C PHE A 173 3.25 -0.30 -15.21
N ASP A 174 4.55 -0.01 -15.30
CA ASP A 174 5.18 0.41 -16.56
C ASP A 174 6.45 -0.37 -16.82
N PRO A 175 6.61 -1.01 -18.00
CA PRO A 175 7.81 -1.79 -18.30
C PRO A 175 9.11 -0.97 -18.29
N LYS A 176 9.03 0.37 -18.31
CA LYS A 176 10.19 1.27 -18.28
C LYS A 176 10.50 1.83 -16.90
N ILE A 177 9.64 1.59 -15.90
CA ILE A 177 9.75 2.17 -14.56
C ILE A 177 9.89 1.03 -13.57
N TRP A 178 10.90 1.09 -12.71
CA TRP A 178 11.12 0.11 -11.62
C TRP A 178 11.06 -1.34 -12.10
N ASP A 179 11.77 -1.64 -13.20
CA ASP A 179 11.82 -2.97 -13.83
C ASP A 179 10.45 -3.61 -14.11
N GLY A 180 9.41 -2.78 -14.24
CA GLY A 180 8.08 -3.27 -14.48
C GLY A 180 7.42 -3.94 -13.27
N LEU A 181 7.72 -3.46 -12.07
CA LEU A 181 6.96 -3.81 -10.88
C LEU A 181 5.60 -3.07 -10.88
N ASP A 182 4.63 -3.68 -10.20
CA ASP A 182 3.35 -3.01 -9.90
C ASP A 182 3.54 -2.12 -8.68
N GLY A 183 3.15 -0.86 -8.77
CA GLY A 183 3.07 0.05 -7.63
C GLY A 183 1.63 0.45 -7.38
N PHE A 184 1.23 0.56 -6.12
CA PHE A 184 -0.05 1.16 -5.75
C PHE A 184 -0.26 2.56 -6.37
N ILE A 185 -1.52 2.90 -6.63
CA ILE A 185 -1.91 4.27 -6.93
C ILE A 185 -2.54 4.84 -5.66
N LEU A 186 -1.94 5.90 -5.15
CA LEU A 186 -2.46 6.65 -4.03
C LEU A 186 -3.50 7.66 -4.53
N TRP A 187 -4.27 8.20 -3.61
CA TRP A 187 -5.07 9.40 -3.83
C TRP A 187 -5.00 10.31 -2.60
N ASP A 188 -5.12 11.62 -2.82
CA ASP A 188 -5.36 12.56 -1.73
C ASP A 188 -6.86 12.83 -1.59
N ARG A 189 -7.35 12.92 -0.36
CA ARG A 189 -8.78 13.11 -0.12
C ARG A 189 -9.25 14.50 -0.56
N GLU A 190 -8.44 15.53 -0.32
CA GLU A 190 -8.89 16.91 -0.40
C GLU A 190 -9.14 17.42 -1.84
N THR A 191 -8.45 16.85 -2.84
CA THR A 191 -8.64 17.15 -4.27
C THR A 191 -9.05 15.94 -5.09
N GLU A 192 -9.04 14.74 -4.49
CA GLU A 192 -9.28 13.48 -5.17
C GLU A 192 -8.31 13.19 -6.33
N SER A 193 -7.11 13.78 -6.30
CA SER A 193 -6.08 13.53 -7.30
C SER A 193 -5.46 12.16 -7.11
N LEU A 194 -5.06 11.52 -8.20
CA LEU A 194 -4.37 10.22 -8.17
C LEU A 194 -2.87 10.43 -8.24
N TRP A 195 -2.10 9.64 -7.49
CA TRP A 195 -0.65 9.76 -7.38
C TRP A 195 0.02 8.42 -7.60
N TRP A 196 1.14 8.41 -8.33
CA TRP A 196 1.92 7.20 -8.54
C TRP A 196 3.32 7.35 -7.92
N PRO A 197 3.57 6.72 -6.76
CA PRO A 197 4.84 6.87 -6.04
C PRO A 197 6.08 6.39 -6.80
N LEU A 198 5.97 5.45 -7.74
CA LEU A 198 7.13 4.99 -8.52
C LEU A 198 7.74 6.07 -9.43
N ILE A 199 7.00 7.13 -9.69
CA ILE A 199 7.48 8.33 -10.41
C ILE A 199 7.30 9.62 -9.60
N ASP A 200 6.99 9.48 -8.30
CA ASP A 200 6.85 10.56 -7.33
C ASP A 200 5.96 11.74 -7.77
N LYS A 201 4.82 11.48 -8.45
CA LYS A 201 3.91 12.57 -8.87
C LYS A 201 2.43 12.21 -8.92
N ALA A 202 1.62 13.26 -8.84
CA ALA A 202 0.20 13.22 -9.21
C ALA A 202 0.06 13.01 -10.72
N VAL A 203 -0.79 12.06 -11.09
CA VAL A 203 -0.99 11.60 -12.48
C VAL A 203 -2.39 11.92 -13.01
N SER A 204 -3.30 12.38 -12.16
CA SER A 204 -4.66 12.82 -12.54
C SER A 204 -5.26 13.69 -11.44
N GLY A 205 -6.33 14.42 -11.75
CA GLY A 205 -7.01 15.34 -10.83
C GLY A 205 -6.42 16.74 -10.84
N ASP A 206 -6.82 17.56 -9.87
CA ASP A 206 -6.46 18.98 -9.78
C ASP A 206 -4.96 19.19 -9.48
N LEU A 207 -4.31 18.22 -8.85
CA LEU A 207 -2.88 18.27 -8.52
C LEU A 207 -1.97 17.62 -9.57
N LYS A 208 -2.51 17.19 -10.72
CA LYS A 208 -1.73 16.56 -11.79
C LYS A 208 -0.39 17.30 -12.05
N GLY A 209 0.70 16.53 -12.07
CA GLY A 209 2.06 17.03 -12.25
C GLY A 209 2.78 17.41 -10.96
N VAL A 210 2.07 17.66 -9.86
CA VAL A 210 2.68 17.94 -8.55
C VAL A 210 3.49 16.74 -8.06
N ARG A 211 4.71 17.00 -7.56
CA ARG A 211 5.56 15.94 -7.01
C ARG A 211 5.24 15.59 -5.56
N LEU A 212 5.28 14.30 -5.26
CA LEU A 212 5.37 13.83 -3.88
C LEU A 212 6.64 14.36 -3.23
N GLN A 213 6.49 14.94 -2.04
CA GLN A 213 7.60 15.52 -1.29
C GLN A 213 8.21 14.46 -0.38
N LYS A 214 9.19 13.68 -0.84
CA LYS A 214 9.90 12.74 0.05
C LYS A 214 10.49 13.49 1.24
N LEU A 215 10.40 12.88 2.43
CA LEU A 215 11.16 13.32 3.57
C LEU A 215 12.65 13.13 3.24
N GLU A 216 13.49 14.10 3.62
CA GLU A 216 14.91 14.05 3.28
C GLU A 216 15.56 12.82 3.92
N ASP A 217 16.46 12.16 3.20
CA ASP A 217 17.06 10.87 3.59
C ASP A 217 17.80 10.92 4.94
N ILE A 218 18.15 12.12 5.43
CA ILE A 218 18.74 12.32 6.75
C ILE A 218 17.73 12.25 7.90
N TYR A 219 16.43 12.17 7.63
CA TYR A 219 15.35 12.16 8.63
C TYR A 219 14.55 10.85 8.62
N TRP A 220 14.95 9.87 7.82
CA TRP A 220 14.33 8.56 7.86
C TRP A 220 15.26 7.46 7.34
N GLU A 221 15.02 6.22 7.74
CA GLU A 221 15.73 5.06 7.22
C GLU A 221 14.85 3.81 7.17
N ASP A 222 15.19 2.90 6.27
CA ASP A 222 14.68 1.52 6.27
C ASP A 222 15.65 0.64 7.06
N THR A 223 15.16 0.07 8.15
CA THR A 223 16.01 -0.56 9.17
C THR A 223 15.35 -1.76 9.79
N THR A 224 16.00 -2.38 10.78
CA THR A 224 15.45 -3.51 11.52
C THR A 224 15.16 -3.16 12.96
N TRP A 225 14.30 -3.94 13.58
CA TRP A 225 13.99 -3.83 15.00
C TRP A 225 15.23 -3.88 15.89
N LYS A 226 16.21 -4.72 15.54
CA LYS A 226 17.49 -4.79 16.27
C LYS A 226 18.16 -3.41 16.34
N VAL A 227 18.23 -2.71 15.21
CA VAL A 227 18.82 -1.37 15.16
C VAL A 227 18.01 -0.38 16.00
N ILE A 228 16.67 -0.46 15.94
CA ILE A 228 15.79 0.40 16.72
C ILE A 228 16.04 0.22 18.22
N LYS A 229 16.04 -1.02 18.72
CA LYS A 229 16.31 -1.33 20.12
C LYS A 229 17.68 -0.84 20.60
N GLU A 230 18.70 -1.00 19.77
CA GLU A 230 20.08 -0.69 20.14
C GLU A 230 20.38 0.81 20.09
N LYS A 231 19.83 1.53 19.11
CA LYS A 231 20.21 2.92 18.80
C LYS A 231 19.17 3.97 19.16
N TYR A 232 17.89 3.58 19.22
CA TYR A 232 16.78 4.51 19.38
C TYR A 232 15.82 4.05 20.49
N PRO A 233 16.30 3.90 21.74
CA PRO A 233 15.49 3.37 22.85
C PRO A 233 14.29 4.26 23.22
N ASN A 234 14.29 5.52 22.80
CA ASN A 234 13.19 6.48 22.97
C ASN A 234 12.23 6.53 21.76
N ALA A 235 12.41 5.67 20.75
CA ALA A 235 11.50 5.62 19.62
C ALA A 235 10.07 5.23 20.05
N GLN A 236 9.11 5.78 19.33
CA GLN A 236 7.70 5.45 19.42
C GLN A 236 7.39 4.42 18.34
N VAL A 237 6.92 3.24 18.73
CA VAL A 237 6.65 2.13 17.82
C VAL A 237 5.15 2.10 17.52
N LEU A 238 4.78 2.05 16.24
CA LEU A 238 3.37 1.98 15.86
C LEU A 238 2.72 0.74 16.48
N ILE A 239 1.62 0.93 17.23
CA ILE A 239 0.89 -0.19 17.84
C ILE A 239 0.25 -1.04 16.74
N SER A 240 0.53 -2.35 16.73
CA SER A 240 -0.07 -3.27 15.75
C SER A 240 -1.59 -3.40 15.92
N GLY A 241 -2.29 -3.68 14.83
CA GLY A 241 -3.72 -4.04 14.86
C GLY A 241 -4.70 -2.86 14.95
N GLN A 242 -4.22 -1.62 14.98
CA GLN A 242 -5.05 -0.41 14.89
C GLN A 242 -5.96 -0.46 13.65
N ASN A 243 -7.16 0.09 13.76
CA ASN A 243 -8.07 0.26 12.62
C ASN A 243 -8.54 1.69 12.61
N PHE A 244 -8.80 2.20 11.41
CA PHE A 244 -9.42 3.49 11.24
C PHE A 244 -10.60 3.36 10.29
N GLU A 245 -11.79 3.78 10.74
CA GLU A 245 -12.96 3.81 9.88
C GLU A 245 -12.88 5.05 8.98
N ARG A 246 -12.83 4.81 7.67
CA ARG A 246 -12.75 5.88 6.69
C ARG A 246 -13.94 6.85 6.83
N PRO A 247 -13.72 8.16 6.98
CA PRO A 247 -14.80 9.13 7.05
C PRO A 247 -15.51 9.21 5.69
N ILE A 248 -16.84 9.36 5.74
CA ILE A 248 -17.68 9.49 4.54
C ILE A 248 -17.55 10.89 3.92
N ARG A 249 -17.07 11.88 4.69
CA ARG A 249 -16.86 13.26 4.27
C ARG A 249 -15.51 13.75 4.75
N TRP A 250 -14.88 14.60 3.94
CA TRP A 250 -13.61 15.24 4.25
C TRP A 250 -13.63 16.67 3.72
N LYS A 251 -12.67 17.47 4.19
CA LYS A 251 -12.43 18.82 3.68
C LYS A 251 -12.02 18.74 2.21
N SER A 252 -12.49 19.68 1.39
CA SER A 252 -12.05 19.80 0.00
C SER A 252 -11.34 21.14 -0.22
N TYR A 253 -10.26 21.11 -1.01
CA TYR A 253 -9.57 22.32 -1.45
C TYR A 253 -10.03 22.70 -2.86
N LYS A 254 -10.65 23.87 -3.00
CA LYS A 254 -11.23 24.33 -4.28
C LYS A 254 -10.22 24.96 -5.23
N ASP A 255 -9.17 25.57 -4.69
CA ASP A 255 -8.10 26.18 -5.48
C ASP A 255 -6.75 25.69 -4.97
N VAL A 256 -6.06 24.97 -5.84
CA VAL A 256 -4.71 24.44 -5.64
C VAL A 256 -3.76 24.90 -6.73
N SER A 257 -4.14 25.90 -7.53
CA SER A 257 -3.35 26.38 -8.67
C SER A 257 -1.95 26.84 -8.27
N ASP A 258 -1.80 27.47 -7.10
CA ASP A 258 -0.49 27.88 -6.59
C ASP A 258 0.37 26.71 -6.11
N ILE A 259 -0.26 25.63 -5.63
CA ILE A 259 0.45 24.38 -5.34
C ILE A 259 0.98 23.78 -6.65
N VAL A 260 0.14 23.69 -7.68
CA VAL A 260 0.54 23.18 -9.00
C VAL A 260 1.70 24.00 -9.57
N LYS A 261 1.63 25.33 -9.55
CA LYS A 261 2.72 26.21 -10.03
C LYS A 261 4.03 25.99 -9.28
N LYS A 262 3.97 25.79 -7.96
CA LYS A 262 5.15 25.71 -7.09
C LYS A 262 5.79 24.32 -7.09
N TYR A 263 4.98 23.26 -7.12
CA TYR A 263 5.42 21.88 -6.90
C TYR A 263 5.27 20.98 -8.13
N GLY A 264 4.72 21.50 -9.24
CA GLY A 264 4.47 20.74 -10.47
C GLY A 264 5.49 20.91 -11.59
N ASN A 265 6.54 21.71 -11.41
CA ASN A 265 7.55 21.91 -12.46
C ASN A 265 8.63 20.82 -12.41
N ASP A 266 8.87 20.22 -13.58
CA ASP A 266 10.01 19.36 -13.88
C ASP A 266 11.32 20.13 -13.97
#